data_AF-A0A137NSW3-F1
#
_entry.id   AF-A0A137NSW3-F1
#
_cell.length_a   1.000
_cell.length_b   1.000
_cell.length_c   1.000
_cell.angle_alpha   90.00
_cell.angle_beta   90.00
_cell.angle_gamma   90.00
#
_symmetry.space_group_name_H-M   'P 1'
#
loop_
_entity.id
_entity.type
_entity.pdbx_description
1 polymer ?
#
loop_
_entity_poly.entity_id
_entity_poly.type
_entity_poly.pdbx_seq_one_letter_code
_entity_poly.pdbx_strand_id
1 'polypeptide(L)'
;MSDKKPASSVHRIPDEFLIDLVNENPDLNMAELGKLAGTTATIISMRLREINYDGERVKYIHKPTGKTKTFTDDYLISLANENPDSTVKELSTLVGASFSSVLRRVKQINSSEERIKCKPKNVGKPKKFTDESLITLANENPDISLTELSSLVGASITAVSRRIDQINSFEEKIKLKSKKAGKKSKITDELILNLLNENPDLKMQELGKLVGVSVSAISHRLTKMKNNGIRLQYSYKGCKNRRFEESQKQKIRVSNQLIIDLVNENPELKIRELAGLTKSSLST
;
A
#
# COMPACT_ATOMS: atom_id res chain seq x y z
N MET A 1 -17.47 -33.73 -4.93
CA MET A 1 -17.41 -32.81 -6.07
C MET A 1 -17.32 -31.40 -5.51
N SER A 2 -16.20 -30.71 -5.72
CA SER A 2 -15.99 -29.38 -5.16
C SER A 2 -16.48 -28.33 -6.15
N ASP A 3 -17.51 -27.59 -5.77
CA ASP A 3 -18.03 -26.46 -6.55
C ASP A 3 -16.95 -25.39 -6.67
N LYS A 4 -16.26 -25.38 -7.81
CA LYS A 4 -15.36 -24.29 -8.18
C LYS A 4 -16.21 -23.04 -8.37
N LYS A 5 -16.15 -22.15 -7.38
CA LYS A 5 -16.69 -20.79 -7.47
C LYS A 5 -16.21 -20.17 -8.79
N PRO A 6 -17.12 -19.76 -9.69
CA PRO A 6 -16.73 -19.23 -10.99
C PRO A 6 -15.82 -18.02 -10.76
N ALA A 7 -14.68 -18.00 -11.46
CA ALA A 7 -13.78 -16.87 -11.43
C ALA A 7 -14.57 -15.64 -11.87
N SER A 8 -14.82 -14.70 -10.96
CA SER A 8 -15.55 -13.48 -11.30
C SER A 8 -14.78 -12.77 -12.40
N SER A 9 -15.33 -12.73 -13.61
CA SER A 9 -14.75 -11.97 -14.71
C SER A 9 -14.68 -10.52 -14.26
N VAL A 10 -13.46 -10.02 -14.00
CA VAL A 10 -13.25 -8.62 -13.64
C VAL A 10 -13.67 -7.80 -14.85
N HIS A 11 -14.89 -7.23 -14.81
CA HIS A 11 -15.37 -6.35 -15.87
C HIS A 11 -14.43 -5.16 -15.98
N ARG A 12 -13.68 -5.13 -17.08
CA ARG A 12 -12.71 -4.08 -17.37
C ARG A 12 -13.45 -2.92 -18.00
N ILE A 13 -13.35 -1.75 -17.37
CA ILE A 13 -13.95 -0.51 -17.88
C ILE A 13 -13.20 -0.12 -19.17
N PRO A 14 -13.90 0.02 -20.31
CA PRO A 14 -13.30 0.49 -21.56
C PRO A 14 -12.69 1.89 -21.40
N ASP A 15 -11.59 2.16 -22.10
CA ASP A 15 -10.91 3.46 -21.99
C ASP A 15 -11.81 4.60 -22.50
N GLU A 16 -12.48 4.41 -23.65
CA GLU A 16 -13.38 5.42 -24.24
C GLU A 16 -14.52 5.80 -23.30
N PHE A 17 -15.17 4.81 -22.67
CA PHE A 17 -16.20 5.08 -21.66
C PHE A 17 -15.68 5.95 -20.51
N LEU A 18 -14.44 5.72 -20.05
CA LEU A 18 -13.89 6.49 -18.95
C LEU A 18 -13.47 7.91 -19.37
N ILE A 19 -13.02 8.07 -20.62
CA ILE A 19 -12.73 9.36 -21.24
C ILE A 19 -14.03 10.19 -21.32
N ASP A 20 -15.08 9.61 -21.90
CA ASP A 20 -16.38 10.26 -22.06
C ASP A 20 -16.97 10.62 -20.70
N LEU A 21 -16.93 9.70 -19.73
CA LEU A 21 -17.45 9.93 -18.38
C LEU A 21 -16.80 11.15 -17.70
N VAL A 22 -15.49 11.35 -17.87
CA VAL A 22 -14.79 12.50 -17.29
C VAL A 22 -15.10 13.79 -18.05
N ASN A 23 -15.17 13.73 -19.38
CA ASN A 23 -15.43 14.89 -20.22
C ASN A 23 -16.87 15.42 -20.03
N GLU A 24 -17.84 14.52 -19.88
CA GLU A 24 -19.24 14.86 -19.62
C GLU A 24 -19.47 15.33 -18.17
N ASN A 25 -18.58 14.98 -17.25
CA ASN A 25 -18.74 15.28 -15.82
C ASN A 25 -17.49 15.96 -15.23
N PRO A 26 -17.10 17.14 -15.74
CA PRO A 26 -15.83 17.77 -15.39
C PRO A 26 -15.77 18.22 -13.94
N ASP A 27 -16.89 18.31 -13.22
CA ASP A 27 -16.93 18.75 -11.80
C ASP A 27 -16.90 17.59 -10.80
N LEU A 28 -17.14 16.35 -11.25
CA LEU A 28 -17.21 15.19 -10.35
C LEU A 28 -15.85 14.75 -9.84
N ASN A 29 -15.81 14.38 -8.56
CA ASN A 29 -14.64 13.77 -7.95
C ASN A 29 -14.55 12.26 -8.27
N MET A 30 -13.40 11.65 -7.99
CA MET A 30 -13.13 10.24 -8.30
C MET A 30 -14.13 9.25 -7.66
N ALA A 31 -14.72 9.59 -6.51
CA ALA A 31 -15.70 8.72 -5.87
C ALA A 31 -17.06 8.77 -6.57
N GLU A 32 -17.47 9.94 -7.05
CA GLU A 32 -18.68 10.11 -7.85
C GLU A 32 -18.53 9.44 -9.22
N LEU A 33 -17.40 9.64 -9.89
CA LEU A 33 -17.07 8.92 -11.13
C LEU A 33 -17.06 7.40 -10.92
N GLY A 34 -16.52 6.93 -9.79
CA GLY A 34 -16.56 5.52 -9.41
C GLY A 34 -17.98 4.99 -9.29
N LYS A 35 -18.89 5.74 -8.66
CA LYS A 35 -20.31 5.35 -8.55
C LYS A 35 -20.97 5.25 -9.92
N LEU A 36 -20.77 6.23 -10.81
CA LEU A 36 -21.34 6.22 -12.16
C LEU A 36 -20.82 5.02 -12.99
N ALA A 37 -19.54 4.67 -12.82
CA ALA A 37 -18.92 3.56 -13.51
C ALA A 37 -19.09 2.19 -12.80
N GLY A 38 -19.87 2.11 -11.71
CA GLY A 38 -20.06 0.87 -10.95
C GLY A 38 -18.77 0.30 -10.35
N THR A 39 -17.82 1.16 -9.97
CA THR A 39 -16.50 0.77 -9.46
C THR A 39 -16.00 1.66 -8.31
N THR A 40 -14.75 1.49 -7.91
CA THR A 40 -14.13 2.30 -6.85
C THR A 40 -13.34 3.49 -7.41
N ALA A 41 -13.25 4.57 -6.63
CA ALA A 41 -12.41 5.73 -6.94
C ALA A 41 -10.95 5.38 -7.28
N THR A 42 -10.40 4.37 -6.58
CA THR A 42 -9.04 3.89 -6.79
C THR A 42 -8.87 3.29 -8.19
N ILE A 43 -9.85 2.50 -8.65
CA ILE A 43 -9.83 1.90 -9.98
C ILE A 43 -9.93 2.99 -11.05
N ILE A 44 -10.82 3.97 -10.89
CA ILE A 44 -10.93 5.12 -11.80
C ILE A 44 -9.61 5.90 -11.89
N SER A 45 -9.02 6.26 -10.75
CA SER A 45 -7.75 6.99 -10.71
C SER A 45 -6.60 6.22 -11.36
N MET A 46 -6.55 4.90 -11.15
CA MET A 46 -5.56 4.02 -11.78
C MET A 46 -5.76 3.95 -13.29
N ARG A 47 -7.00 3.82 -13.77
CA ARG A 47 -7.31 3.72 -15.21
C ARG A 47 -7.08 5.03 -15.95
N LEU A 48 -7.51 6.17 -15.41
CA LEU A 48 -7.22 7.49 -16.01
C LEU A 48 -5.72 7.74 -16.17
N ARG A 49 -4.94 7.27 -15.19
CA ARG A 49 -3.49 7.31 -15.24
C ARG A 49 -2.89 6.42 -16.32
N GLU A 50 -3.46 5.23 -16.53
CA GLU A 50 -3.06 4.32 -17.62
C GLU A 50 -3.41 4.92 -18.98
N ILE A 51 -4.58 5.53 -19.11
CA ILE A 51 -5.04 6.19 -20.35
C ILE A 51 -4.11 7.35 -20.71
N ASN A 52 -3.69 8.15 -19.72
CA ASN A 52 -2.78 9.26 -19.93
C ASN A 52 -1.30 8.85 -19.99
N TYR A 53 -1.00 7.56 -20.05
CA TYR A 53 0.38 7.06 -19.96
C TYR A 53 1.21 7.43 -21.21
N ASP A 54 0.64 7.31 -22.41
CA ASP A 54 1.31 7.60 -23.69
C ASP A 54 1.04 9.02 -24.22
N GLY A 55 0.55 9.91 -23.35
CA GLY A 55 0.17 11.27 -23.70
C GLY A 55 -1.11 11.69 -22.96
N GLU A 56 -1.34 12.99 -22.84
CA GLU A 56 -2.55 13.50 -22.19
C GLU A 56 -3.76 13.28 -23.10
N ARG A 57 -4.60 12.28 -22.78
CA ARG A 57 -5.89 12.01 -23.46
C ARG A 57 -7.08 12.54 -22.66
N VAL A 58 -6.96 12.60 -21.33
CA VAL A 58 -8.00 13.08 -20.41
C VAL A 58 -7.44 14.13 -19.47
N LYS A 59 -7.95 15.35 -19.56
CA LYS A 59 -7.57 16.44 -18.66
C LYS A 59 -8.44 16.43 -17.40
N TYR A 60 -8.15 15.52 -16.47
CA TYR A 60 -8.83 15.50 -15.18
C TYR A 60 -8.15 16.45 -14.18
N ILE A 61 -8.83 17.53 -13.81
CA ILE A 61 -8.42 18.38 -12.70
C ILE A 61 -8.77 17.67 -11.40
N HIS A 62 -7.80 17.49 -10.50
CA HIS A 62 -8.06 16.86 -9.21
C HIS A 62 -9.02 17.71 -8.38
N LYS A 63 -10.25 17.23 -8.21
CA LYS A 63 -11.16 17.76 -7.20
C LYS A 63 -10.87 17.06 -5.88
N PRO A 64 -10.56 17.82 -4.82
CA PRO A 64 -10.50 17.22 -3.50
C PRO A 64 -11.86 16.57 -3.25
N THR A 65 -11.88 15.30 -2.83
CA THR A 65 -13.06 14.76 -2.17
C THR A 65 -13.45 15.78 -1.13
N GLY A 66 -14.67 16.35 -1.25
CA GLY A 66 -15.06 17.56 -0.54
C GLY A 66 -14.58 17.54 0.90
N LYS A 67 -14.09 18.69 1.41
CA LYS A 67 -13.52 18.81 2.76
C LYS A 67 -14.31 17.91 3.68
N THR A 68 -13.68 16.83 4.18
CA THR A 68 -14.33 15.88 5.07
C THR A 68 -15.09 16.69 6.09
N LYS A 69 -16.42 16.59 6.10
CA LYS A 69 -17.29 17.49 6.85
C LYS A 69 -16.72 17.58 8.26
N THR A 70 -16.13 18.73 8.57
CA THR A 70 -15.49 18.92 9.87
C THR A 70 -16.62 18.98 10.87
N PHE A 71 -16.59 18.09 11.84
CA PHE A 71 -17.52 18.08 12.95
C PHE A 71 -16.80 18.62 14.19
N THR A 72 -17.54 19.33 15.03
CA THR A 72 -17.05 19.79 16.33
C THR A 72 -17.18 18.67 17.36
N ASP A 73 -16.47 18.80 18.48
CA ASP A 73 -16.57 17.85 19.58
C ASP A 73 -17.97 17.90 20.18
N ASP A 74 -18.49 19.11 20.41
CA ASP A 74 -19.85 19.34 20.91
C ASP A 74 -20.91 18.60 20.10
N TYR A 75 -20.82 18.63 18.77
CA TYR A 75 -21.74 17.92 17.89
C TYR A 75 -21.61 16.40 18.04
N LEU A 76 -20.38 15.88 18.14
CA LEU A 76 -20.16 14.46 18.32
C LEU A 76 -20.61 13.98 19.72
N ILE A 77 -20.45 14.82 20.74
CA ILE A 77 -20.91 14.58 22.11
C ILE A 77 -22.44 14.56 22.17
N SER A 78 -23.10 15.58 21.61
CA SER A 78 -24.57 15.64 21.57
C SER A 78 -25.15 14.44 20.84
N LEU A 79 -24.60 14.10 19.67
CA LEU A 79 -25.05 12.97 18.86
C LEU A 79 -24.89 11.63 19.59
N ALA A 80 -23.79 11.45 20.33
CA ALA A 80 -23.57 10.23 21.09
C ALA A 80 -24.44 10.16 22.37
N ASN A 81 -24.76 11.29 22.99
CA ASN A 81 -25.68 11.35 24.13
C ASN A 81 -27.13 11.10 23.71
N GLU A 82 -27.54 11.57 22.53
CA GLU A 82 -28.83 11.26 21.92
C GLU A 82 -28.96 9.79 21.52
N ASN A 83 -27.84 9.10 21.28
CA ASN A 83 -27.79 7.72 20.81
C ASN A 83 -26.82 6.85 21.64
N PRO A 84 -27.07 6.63 22.94
CA PRO A 84 -26.11 5.99 23.85
C PRO A 84 -25.80 4.52 23.49
N ASP A 85 -26.69 3.87 22.73
CA ASP A 85 -26.50 2.51 22.25
C ASP A 85 -25.75 2.43 20.91
N SER A 86 -25.52 3.57 20.24
CA SER A 86 -24.90 3.58 18.93
C SER A 86 -23.43 3.19 18.96
N THR A 87 -23.02 2.46 17.93
CA THR A 87 -21.62 2.14 17.72
C THR A 87 -20.88 3.29 17.03
N VAL A 88 -19.56 3.41 17.22
CA VAL A 88 -18.73 4.41 16.53
C VAL A 88 -18.90 4.35 14.99
N LYS A 89 -19.26 3.17 14.45
CA LYS A 89 -19.56 3.00 13.02
C LYS A 89 -20.86 3.69 12.62
N GLU A 90 -21.92 3.54 13.40
CA GLU A 90 -23.19 4.25 13.17
C GLU A 90 -22.98 5.76 13.32
N LEU A 91 -22.28 6.20 14.36
CA LEU A 91 -21.92 7.61 14.53
C LEU A 91 -21.11 8.15 13.34
N SER A 92 -20.17 7.38 12.80
CA SER A 92 -19.42 7.80 11.61
C SER A 92 -20.30 7.97 10.38
N THR A 93 -21.36 7.17 10.26
CA THR A 93 -22.35 7.28 9.19
C THR A 93 -23.20 8.53 9.37
N LEU A 94 -23.68 8.80 10.59
CA LEU A 94 -24.50 9.98 10.94
C LEU A 94 -23.73 11.30 10.77
N VAL A 95 -22.45 11.31 11.18
CA VAL A 95 -21.57 12.49 11.03
C VAL A 95 -21.15 12.71 9.56
N GLY A 96 -21.23 11.68 8.72
CA GLY A 96 -20.71 11.72 7.35
C GLY A 96 -19.18 11.76 7.30
N ALA A 97 -18.53 11.07 8.24
CA ALA A 97 -17.07 11.03 8.38
C ALA A 97 -16.53 9.60 8.38
N SER A 98 -15.22 9.45 8.21
CA SER A 98 -14.60 8.12 8.25
C SER A 98 -14.64 7.52 9.66
N PHE A 99 -14.81 6.21 9.75
CA PHE A 99 -14.80 5.48 11.03
C PHE A 99 -13.54 5.77 11.86
N SER A 100 -12.36 5.81 11.24
CA SER A 100 -11.10 6.08 11.93
C SER A 100 -11.02 7.52 12.45
N SER A 101 -11.55 8.50 11.70
CA SER A 101 -11.63 9.90 12.15
C SER A 101 -12.51 10.03 13.40
N VAL A 102 -13.73 9.47 13.35
CA VAL A 102 -14.66 9.52 14.49
C VAL A 102 -14.09 8.74 15.68
N LEU A 103 -13.56 7.53 15.46
CA LEU A 103 -12.94 6.74 16.53
C LEU A 103 -11.79 7.47 17.21
N ARG A 104 -10.92 8.11 16.43
CA ARG A 104 -9.81 8.92 16.97
C ARG A 104 -10.36 10.07 17.81
N ARG A 105 -11.39 10.76 17.33
CA ARG A 105 -11.96 11.91 18.03
C ARG A 105 -12.69 11.52 19.31
N VAL A 106 -13.50 10.46 19.28
CA VAL A 106 -14.12 9.89 20.48
C VAL A 106 -13.06 9.52 21.53
N LYS A 107 -11.94 8.92 21.12
CA LYS A 107 -10.82 8.62 22.05
C LYS A 107 -10.18 9.87 22.65
N GLN A 108 -10.05 10.94 21.86
CA GLN A 108 -9.50 12.22 22.33
C GLN A 108 -10.44 12.89 23.32
N ILE A 109 -11.74 12.97 23.01
CA ILE A 109 -12.76 13.55 23.90
C ILE A 109 -12.82 12.77 25.22
N ASN A 110 -12.85 11.43 25.15
CA ASN A 110 -12.85 10.58 26.33
C ASN A 110 -11.55 10.67 27.17
N SER A 111 -10.47 11.24 26.63
CA SER A 111 -9.25 11.50 27.38
C SER A 111 -9.24 12.85 28.10
N SER A 112 -10.12 13.79 27.72
CA SER A 112 -10.19 15.15 28.26
C SER A 112 -11.36 15.35 29.23
N GLU A 113 -11.59 14.38 30.12
CA GLU A 113 -12.64 14.35 31.17
C GLU A 113 -14.10 14.26 30.69
N GLU A 114 -14.43 14.77 29.50
CA GLU A 114 -15.77 14.66 28.92
C GLU A 114 -16.01 13.26 28.34
N ARG A 115 -16.88 12.48 28.98
CA ARG A 115 -17.09 11.06 28.64
C ARG A 115 -18.27 10.89 27.71
N ILE A 116 -17.97 10.71 26.43
CA ILE A 116 -18.93 10.19 25.46
C ILE A 116 -19.33 8.77 25.87
N LYS A 117 -20.62 8.56 26.19
CA LYS A 117 -21.20 7.25 26.52
C LYS A 117 -21.48 6.44 25.25
N CYS A 118 -20.46 6.16 24.44
CA CYS A 118 -20.59 5.18 23.36
C CYS A 118 -20.30 3.80 23.90
N LYS A 119 -21.17 2.83 23.62
CA LYS A 119 -20.82 1.42 23.80
C LYS A 119 -19.56 1.16 22.98
N PRO A 120 -18.41 0.81 23.60
CA PRO A 120 -17.29 0.33 22.81
C PRO A 120 -17.84 -0.88 22.07
N LYS A 121 -17.82 -0.83 20.74
CA LYS A 121 -17.88 -2.07 19.98
C LYS A 121 -16.63 -2.79 20.45
N ASN A 122 -16.80 -3.72 21.38
CA ASN A 122 -15.83 -4.75 21.65
C ASN A 122 -15.72 -5.45 20.30
N VAL A 123 -14.90 -4.91 19.40
CA VAL A 123 -14.11 -5.72 18.48
C VAL A 123 -13.32 -6.52 19.48
N GLY A 124 -13.94 -7.64 19.94
CA GLY A 124 -13.52 -8.34 21.13
C GLY A 124 -12.03 -8.50 20.97
N LYS A 125 -11.25 -8.00 21.95
CA LYS A 125 -9.80 -8.13 21.90
C LYS A 125 -9.58 -9.55 21.41
N PRO A 126 -8.97 -9.75 20.21
CA PRO A 126 -8.95 -11.06 19.58
C PRO A 126 -8.51 -12.01 20.67
N LYS A 127 -9.34 -13.03 20.95
CA LYS A 127 -9.23 -13.88 22.15
C LYS A 127 -7.76 -14.21 22.28
N LYS A 128 -7.10 -13.64 23.29
CA LYS A 128 -5.65 -13.78 23.39
C LYS A 128 -5.40 -15.26 23.60
N PHE A 129 -4.77 -15.90 22.64
CA PHE A 129 -4.28 -17.25 22.83
C PHE A 129 -3.11 -17.17 23.82
N THR A 130 -3.03 -18.14 24.71
CA THR A 130 -1.92 -18.25 25.67
C THR A 130 -0.81 -19.11 25.05
N ASP A 131 0.39 -19.02 25.61
CA ASP A 131 1.52 -19.81 25.11
C ASP A 131 1.24 -21.30 25.28
N GLU A 132 0.62 -21.69 26.40
CA GLU A 132 0.22 -23.06 26.69
C GLU A 132 -0.75 -23.56 25.63
N SER A 133 -1.78 -22.79 25.28
CA SER A 133 -2.72 -23.18 24.24
C SER A 133 -2.06 -23.35 22.87
N LEU A 134 -1.06 -22.51 22.56
CA LEU A 134 -0.33 -22.58 21.29
C LEU A 134 0.63 -23.78 21.24
N ILE A 135 1.31 -24.04 22.36
CA ILE A 135 2.22 -25.18 22.53
C ILE A 135 1.43 -26.49 22.42
N THR A 136 0.32 -26.62 23.13
CA THR A 136 -0.55 -27.81 23.09
C THR A 136 -1.07 -28.06 21.68
N LEU A 137 -1.65 -27.05 21.03
CA LEU A 137 -2.17 -27.19 19.65
C LEU A 137 -1.10 -27.62 18.64
N ALA A 138 0.11 -27.06 18.75
CA ALA A 138 1.21 -27.39 17.85
C ALA A 138 1.79 -28.80 18.11
N ASN A 139 1.84 -29.24 19.37
CA ASN A 139 2.36 -30.55 19.74
C ASN A 139 1.35 -31.68 19.46
N GLU A 140 0.06 -31.42 19.62
CA GLU A 140 -1.02 -32.36 19.24
C GLU A 140 -1.10 -32.56 17.72
N ASN A 141 -0.62 -31.59 16.93
CA ASN A 141 -0.71 -31.61 15.46
C ASN A 141 0.66 -31.27 14.83
N PRO A 142 1.67 -32.15 14.89
CA PRO A 142 3.04 -31.84 14.45
C PRO A 142 3.17 -31.53 12.94
N ASP A 143 2.17 -31.91 12.14
CA ASP A 143 2.09 -31.63 10.71
C ASP A 143 1.28 -30.37 10.38
N ILE A 144 0.74 -29.66 11.38
CA ILE A 144 -0.07 -28.45 11.17
C ILE A 144 0.77 -27.34 10.53
N SER A 145 0.24 -26.73 9.48
CA SER A 145 0.86 -25.55 8.90
C SER A 145 0.61 -24.31 9.76
N LEU A 146 1.51 -23.33 9.68
CA LEU A 146 1.35 -22.05 10.38
C LEU A 146 0.02 -21.34 10.03
N THR A 147 -0.48 -21.54 8.80
CA THR A 147 -1.75 -20.99 8.33
C THR A 147 -2.95 -21.63 9.03
N GLU A 148 -2.98 -22.96 9.11
CA GLU A 148 -4.00 -23.72 9.83
C GLU A 148 -3.97 -23.39 11.32
N LEU A 149 -2.78 -23.37 11.92
CA LEU A 149 -2.59 -22.99 13.31
C LEU A 149 -3.15 -21.58 13.56
N SER A 150 -2.83 -20.60 12.72
CA SER A 150 -3.36 -19.23 12.85
C SER A 150 -4.89 -19.14 12.77
N SER A 151 -5.49 -20.01 11.95
CA SER A 151 -6.94 -20.10 11.82
C SER A 151 -7.57 -20.69 13.08
N LEU A 152 -6.95 -21.72 13.68
CA LEU A 152 -7.42 -22.34 14.92
C LEU A 152 -7.39 -21.39 16.11
N VAL A 153 -6.32 -20.60 16.28
CA VAL A 153 -6.22 -19.61 17.38
C VAL A 153 -6.97 -18.30 17.10
N GLY A 154 -7.54 -18.12 15.90
CA GLY A 154 -8.24 -16.88 15.54
C GLY A 154 -7.33 -15.66 15.52
N ALA A 155 -6.08 -15.84 15.07
CA ALA A 155 -5.05 -14.81 15.05
C ALA A 155 -4.40 -14.69 13.66
N SER A 156 -3.68 -13.59 13.42
CA SER A 156 -2.94 -13.46 12.16
C SER A 156 -1.73 -14.38 12.13
N ILE A 157 -1.40 -14.91 10.95
CA ILE A 157 -0.21 -15.74 10.70
C ILE A 157 1.05 -15.11 11.30
N THR A 158 1.24 -13.79 11.10
CA THR A 158 2.39 -13.05 11.63
C THR A 158 2.40 -12.97 13.15
N ALA A 159 1.23 -12.79 13.79
CA ALA A 159 1.15 -12.76 15.25
C ALA A 159 1.50 -14.12 15.86
N VAL A 160 0.98 -15.21 15.27
CA VAL A 160 1.30 -16.57 15.69
C VAL A 160 2.78 -16.89 15.46
N SER A 161 3.34 -16.58 14.29
CA SER A 161 4.76 -16.78 13.99
C SER A 161 5.65 -16.09 15.02
N ARG A 162 5.42 -14.79 15.27
CA ARG A 162 6.20 -14.03 16.24
C ARG A 162 6.10 -14.61 17.64
N ARG A 163 4.92 -15.11 18.02
CA ARG A 163 4.73 -15.70 19.34
C ARG A 163 5.47 -17.03 19.48
N ILE A 164 5.46 -17.86 18.44
CA ILE A 164 6.26 -19.09 18.38
C ILE A 164 7.74 -18.79 18.48
N ASP A 165 8.24 -17.78 17.75
CA ASP A 165 9.64 -17.36 17.82
C ASP A 165 10.02 -16.90 19.25
N GLN A 166 9.13 -16.17 19.93
CA GLN A 166 9.32 -15.76 21.33
C GLN A 166 9.35 -16.96 22.28
N ILE A 167 8.42 -17.90 22.14
CA ILE A 167 8.37 -19.13 22.96
C ILE A 167 9.67 -19.92 22.79
N ASN A 168 10.10 -20.11 21.54
CA ASN A 168 11.29 -20.87 21.19
C ASN A 168 12.61 -20.16 21.52
N SER A 169 12.59 -18.85 21.77
CA SER A 169 13.81 -18.10 22.13
C SER A 169 14.37 -18.45 23.52
N PHE A 170 13.53 -18.99 24.42
CA PHE A 170 13.97 -19.46 25.74
C PHE A 170 14.32 -20.94 25.73
N GLU A 171 13.47 -21.75 25.11
CA GLU A 171 13.62 -23.19 24.97
C GLU A 171 12.79 -23.64 23.77
N GLU A 172 13.32 -24.53 22.93
CA GLU A 172 12.59 -25.03 21.75
C GLU A 172 11.40 -25.91 22.18
N LYS A 173 10.21 -25.29 22.30
CA LYS A 173 8.97 -25.95 22.75
C LYS A 173 8.00 -26.28 21.62
N ILE A 174 8.12 -25.59 20.48
CA ILE A 174 7.24 -25.76 19.33
C ILE A 174 8.07 -26.09 18.09
N LYS A 175 7.97 -27.34 17.62
CA LYS A 175 8.58 -27.79 16.37
C LYS A 175 7.56 -27.78 15.25
N LEU A 176 7.30 -26.61 14.69
CA LEU A 176 6.53 -26.56 13.45
C LEU A 176 7.39 -27.10 12.31
N LYS A 177 6.86 -28.09 11.59
CA LYS A 177 7.28 -28.33 10.21
C LYS A 177 6.86 -27.10 9.42
N SER A 178 7.72 -26.08 9.41
CA SER A 178 7.74 -25.19 8.26
C SER A 178 7.81 -26.14 7.08
N LYS A 179 6.81 -26.11 6.19
CA LYS A 179 7.00 -26.57 4.82
C LYS A 179 8.18 -25.73 4.36
N LYS A 180 9.40 -26.22 4.58
CA LYS A 180 10.61 -25.67 4.03
C LYS A 180 10.26 -25.59 2.57
N ALA A 181 10.01 -24.39 2.07
CA ALA A 181 9.87 -24.19 0.64
C ALA A 181 11.10 -24.88 0.07
N GLY A 182 10.90 -26.06 -0.54
CA GLY A 182 11.89 -27.13 -0.59
C GLY A 182 13.22 -26.54 -0.99
N LYS A 183 14.29 -26.79 -0.20
CA LYS A 183 15.63 -26.16 -0.26
C LYS A 183 15.75 -25.33 -1.53
N LYS A 184 15.27 -24.07 -1.49
CA LYS A 184 15.18 -23.25 -2.70
C LYS A 184 16.55 -23.35 -3.34
N SER A 185 16.60 -23.88 -4.56
CA SER A 185 17.87 -23.98 -5.30
C SER A 185 18.55 -22.63 -5.12
N LYS A 186 19.81 -22.64 -4.65
CA LYS A 186 20.53 -21.38 -4.47
C LYS A 186 20.61 -20.76 -5.85
N ILE A 187 19.76 -19.79 -6.09
CA ILE A 187 19.78 -19.04 -7.33
C ILE A 187 21.10 -18.30 -7.32
N THR A 188 21.97 -18.64 -8.25
CA THR A 188 23.23 -17.94 -8.45
C THR A 188 23.00 -16.80 -9.42
N ASP A 189 23.88 -15.80 -9.33
CA ASP A 189 23.81 -14.67 -10.25
C ASP A 189 24.16 -15.11 -11.68
N GLU A 190 25.02 -16.15 -11.85
CA GLU A 190 25.30 -16.74 -13.17
C GLU A 190 24.07 -17.36 -13.81
N LEU A 191 23.24 -18.08 -13.05
CA LEU A 191 22.03 -18.71 -13.60
C LEU A 191 21.05 -17.66 -14.14
N ILE A 192 20.89 -16.55 -13.43
CA ILE A 192 20.04 -15.44 -13.89
C ILE A 192 20.63 -14.81 -15.16
N LEU A 193 21.95 -14.59 -15.20
CA LEU A 193 22.64 -14.00 -16.36
C LEU A 193 22.55 -14.88 -17.60
N ASN A 194 22.79 -16.19 -17.46
CA ASN A 194 22.73 -17.13 -18.58
C ASN A 194 21.32 -17.16 -19.19
N LEU A 195 20.27 -17.24 -18.35
CA LEU A 195 18.89 -17.20 -18.83
C LEU A 195 18.55 -15.91 -19.59
N LEU A 196 19.07 -14.77 -19.12
CA LEU A 196 18.85 -13.48 -19.77
C LEU A 196 19.64 -13.32 -21.07
N ASN A 197 20.85 -13.86 -21.15
CA ASN A 197 21.66 -13.83 -22.37
C ASN A 197 21.10 -14.78 -23.44
N GLU A 198 20.60 -15.95 -23.04
CA GLU A 198 19.93 -16.90 -23.94
C GLU A 198 18.58 -16.38 -24.43
N ASN A 199 17.88 -15.57 -23.61
CA ASN A 199 16.53 -15.10 -23.90
C ASN A 199 16.37 -13.61 -23.56
N PRO A 200 16.91 -12.69 -24.38
CA PRO A 200 16.88 -11.24 -24.10
C PRO A 200 15.46 -10.65 -24.05
N ASP A 201 14.47 -11.34 -24.63
CA ASP A 201 13.07 -10.94 -24.64
C ASP A 201 12.24 -11.49 -23.48
N LEU A 202 12.85 -12.28 -22.59
CA LEU A 202 12.17 -12.95 -21.48
C LEU A 202 11.58 -11.94 -20.49
N LYS A 203 10.29 -12.06 -20.16
CA LYS A 203 9.66 -11.15 -19.18
C LYS A 203 10.04 -11.53 -17.76
N MET A 204 10.06 -10.55 -16.84
CA MET A 204 10.43 -10.80 -15.43
C MET A 204 9.54 -11.85 -14.74
N GLN A 205 8.25 -11.92 -15.13
CA GLN A 205 7.33 -12.94 -14.66
C GLN A 205 7.72 -14.35 -15.13
N GLU A 206 8.19 -14.49 -16.37
CA GLU A 206 8.64 -15.76 -16.94
C GLU A 206 9.95 -16.19 -16.30
N LEU A 207 10.89 -15.26 -16.13
CA LEU A 207 12.13 -15.50 -15.40
C LEU A 207 11.85 -15.93 -13.94
N GLY A 208 10.87 -15.30 -13.27
CA GLY A 208 10.38 -15.71 -11.95
C GLY A 208 9.90 -17.15 -11.89
N LYS A 209 9.10 -17.54 -12.88
CA LYS A 209 8.57 -18.90 -12.99
C LYS A 209 9.67 -19.91 -13.28
N LEU A 210 10.58 -19.62 -14.22
CA LEU A 210 11.68 -20.51 -14.60
C LEU A 210 12.63 -20.78 -13.42
N VAL A 211 12.95 -19.73 -12.67
CA VAL A 211 13.91 -19.80 -11.56
C VAL A 211 13.24 -20.23 -10.24
N GLY A 212 11.91 -20.24 -10.18
CA GLY A 212 11.15 -20.62 -8.97
C GLY A 212 11.19 -19.55 -7.87
N VAL A 213 11.24 -18.28 -8.24
CA VAL A 213 11.26 -17.13 -7.31
C VAL A 213 10.28 -16.03 -7.66
N SER A 214 9.99 -15.19 -6.67
CA SER A 214 9.19 -14.00 -6.91
C SER A 214 9.91 -13.03 -7.85
N VAL A 215 9.12 -12.36 -8.68
CA VAL A 215 9.54 -11.25 -9.55
C VAL A 215 10.34 -10.20 -8.79
N SER A 216 9.93 -9.90 -7.56
CA SER A 216 10.62 -8.95 -6.67
C SER A 216 12.02 -9.41 -6.28
N ALA A 217 12.22 -10.71 -6.02
CA ALA A 217 13.53 -11.25 -5.64
C ALA A 217 14.52 -11.17 -6.82
N ILE A 218 14.06 -11.47 -8.03
CA ILE A 218 14.87 -11.32 -9.25
C ILE A 218 15.19 -9.85 -9.49
N SER A 219 14.20 -8.96 -9.43
CA SER A 219 14.41 -7.52 -9.62
C SER A 219 15.44 -6.96 -8.63
N HIS A 220 15.38 -7.40 -7.38
CA HIS A 220 16.36 -7.01 -6.36
C HIS A 220 17.78 -7.51 -6.70
N ARG A 221 17.91 -8.77 -7.15
CA ARG A 221 19.20 -9.33 -7.58
C ARG A 221 19.78 -8.62 -8.79
N LEU A 222 18.98 -8.36 -9.82
CA LEU A 222 19.42 -7.63 -11.01
C LEU A 222 19.89 -6.22 -10.65
N THR A 223 19.17 -5.54 -9.76
CA THR A 223 19.61 -4.24 -9.23
C THR A 223 20.95 -4.36 -8.51
N LYS A 224 21.12 -5.39 -7.67
CA LYS A 224 22.39 -5.65 -6.96
C LYS A 224 23.54 -5.94 -7.93
N MET A 225 23.34 -6.77 -8.94
CA MET A 225 24.34 -7.06 -9.98
C MET A 225 24.75 -5.78 -10.72
N LYS A 226 23.78 -4.97 -11.13
CA LYS A 226 24.02 -3.68 -11.78
C LYS A 226 24.85 -2.75 -10.89
N ASN A 227 24.52 -2.65 -9.61
CA ASN A 227 25.27 -1.86 -8.64
C ASN A 227 26.71 -2.38 -8.42
N ASN A 228 26.94 -3.67 -8.65
CA ASN A 228 28.27 -4.29 -8.62
C ASN A 228 29.03 -4.14 -9.96
N GLY A 229 28.53 -3.34 -10.90
CA GLY A 229 29.18 -3.08 -12.19
C GLY A 229 28.93 -4.16 -13.25
N ILE A 230 28.08 -5.15 -12.99
CA ILE A 230 27.73 -6.16 -13.99
C ILE A 230 26.84 -5.50 -15.06
N ARG A 231 27.31 -5.51 -16.31
CA ARG A 231 26.59 -4.96 -17.45
C ARG A 231 25.51 -5.93 -17.91
N LEU A 232 24.27 -5.67 -17.50
CA LEU A 232 23.10 -6.43 -17.92
C LEU A 232 22.64 -5.95 -19.30
N GLN A 233 22.53 -6.85 -20.28
CA GLN A 233 21.85 -6.59 -21.56
C GLN A 233 20.31 -6.68 -21.44
N TYR A 234 19.80 -6.81 -20.22
CA TYR A 234 18.38 -6.90 -19.97
C TYR A 234 17.76 -5.51 -19.86
N SER A 235 17.03 -5.11 -20.91
CA SER A 235 16.12 -3.97 -20.82
C SER A 235 14.91 -4.41 -19.99
N TYR A 236 14.61 -3.69 -18.92
CA TYR A 236 13.51 -4.05 -18.03
C TYR A 236 12.15 -3.85 -18.71
N LYS A 237 11.65 -4.91 -19.35
CA LYS A 237 10.38 -4.91 -20.09
C LYS A 237 9.22 -5.20 -19.13
N GLY A 238 8.42 -4.19 -18.81
CA GLY A 238 7.05 -4.41 -18.32
C GLY A 238 6.78 -4.37 -16.81
N CYS A 239 7.72 -3.98 -15.94
CA CYS A 239 7.42 -3.78 -14.51
C CYS A 239 7.68 -2.34 -14.06
N LYS A 240 7.16 -1.32 -14.79
CA LYS A 240 7.36 0.12 -14.50
C LYS A 240 7.13 0.45 -13.02
N ASN A 241 8.21 0.39 -12.24
CA ASN A 241 8.22 0.80 -10.85
C ASN A 241 8.26 2.33 -10.90
N ARG A 242 7.06 2.90 -10.89
CA ARG A 242 6.73 4.32 -11.01
C ARG A 242 7.59 5.26 -10.14
N ARG A 243 8.28 4.76 -9.12
CA ARG A 243 9.12 5.54 -8.21
C ARG A 243 10.58 5.67 -8.65
N PHE A 244 11.11 4.79 -9.51
CA PHE A 244 12.55 4.75 -9.77
C PHE A 244 12.99 5.73 -10.87
N GLU A 245 12.21 5.89 -11.93
CA GLU A 245 12.55 6.83 -13.02
C GLU A 245 12.38 8.30 -12.60
N GLU A 246 11.37 8.63 -11.78
CA GLU A 246 11.25 9.98 -11.19
C GLU A 246 12.38 10.29 -10.20
N SER A 247 12.99 9.27 -9.58
CA SER A 247 14.17 9.44 -8.73
C SER A 247 15.50 9.49 -9.50
N GLN A 248 15.50 9.17 -10.80
CA GLN A 248 16.66 9.29 -11.69
C GLN A 248 16.67 10.56 -12.54
N LYS A 249 15.62 11.40 -12.50
CA LYS A 249 15.83 12.83 -12.73
C LYS A 249 16.85 13.26 -11.68
N GLN A 250 18.11 13.43 -12.09
CA GLN A 250 19.19 13.91 -11.23
C GLN A 250 18.61 15.01 -10.36
N LYS A 251 18.47 14.75 -9.06
CA LYS A 251 18.24 15.84 -8.12
C LYS A 251 19.47 16.70 -8.26
N ILE A 252 19.38 17.75 -9.07
CA ILE A 252 20.46 18.71 -9.23
C ILE A 252 20.67 19.25 -7.83
N ARG A 253 21.78 18.84 -7.23
CA ARG A 253 22.14 19.26 -5.89
C ARG A 253 22.61 20.68 -6.06
N VAL A 254 21.67 21.62 -5.92
CA VAL A 254 22.00 23.04 -5.84
C VAL A 254 23.03 23.19 -4.72
N SER A 255 24.19 23.74 -5.04
CA SER A 255 25.24 23.94 -4.04
C SER A 255 24.74 24.97 -3.02
N ASN A 256 25.11 24.79 -1.75
CA ASN A 256 24.76 25.77 -0.72
C ASN A 256 25.31 27.17 -1.07
N GLN A 257 26.44 27.22 -1.80
CA GLN A 257 27.03 28.47 -2.27
C GLN A 257 26.10 29.22 -3.23
N LEU A 258 25.53 28.53 -4.23
CA LEU A 258 24.58 29.17 -5.17
C LEU A 258 23.34 29.71 -4.44
N ILE A 259 22.88 29.04 -3.38
CA ILE A 259 21.75 29.51 -2.57
C ILE A 259 22.15 30.78 -1.82
N ILE A 260 23.35 30.81 -1.23
CA ILE A 260 23.86 31.99 -0.51
C ILE A 260 24.02 33.18 -1.47
N ASP A 261 24.61 32.95 -2.65
CA ASP A 261 24.83 33.99 -3.66
C ASP A 261 23.49 34.58 -4.12
N LEU A 262 22.49 33.73 -4.42
CA LEU A 262 21.14 34.18 -4.82
C LEU A 262 20.42 34.99 -3.74
N VAL A 263 20.58 34.62 -2.47
CA VAL A 263 20.00 35.36 -1.32
C VAL A 263 20.67 36.71 -1.15
N ASN A 264 21.99 36.78 -1.32
CA ASN A 264 22.76 38.02 -1.20
C ASN A 264 22.49 38.98 -2.36
N GLU A 265 22.36 38.46 -3.58
CA GLU A 265 22.04 39.26 -4.77
C GLU A 265 20.59 39.77 -4.76
N ASN A 266 19.67 39.08 -4.08
CA ASN A 266 18.23 39.38 -4.13
C ASN A 266 17.56 39.32 -2.73
N PRO A 267 17.94 40.19 -1.79
CA PRO A 267 17.47 40.12 -0.40
C PRO A 267 15.96 40.36 -0.23
N GLU A 268 15.32 41.02 -1.19
CA GLU A 268 13.89 41.34 -1.17
C GLU A 268 12.99 40.19 -1.66
N LEU A 269 13.57 39.16 -2.29
CA LEU A 269 12.80 38.05 -2.85
C LEU A 269 12.37 37.06 -1.78
N LYS A 270 11.14 36.56 -1.90
CA LYS A 270 10.66 35.47 -1.04
C LYS A 270 11.31 34.15 -1.48
N ILE A 271 11.46 33.21 -0.55
CA ILE A 271 12.04 31.88 -0.80
C ILE A 271 11.42 31.16 -2.02
N ARG A 272 10.12 31.35 -2.29
CA ARG A 272 9.44 30.76 -3.45
C ARG A 272 9.91 31.35 -4.79
N GLU A 273 10.26 32.63 -4.82
CA GLU A 273 10.76 33.33 -6.01
C GLU A 273 12.21 32.94 -6.28
N LEU A 274 13.04 32.84 -5.24
CA LEU A 274 14.41 32.31 -5.33
C LEU A 274 14.45 30.87 -5.88
N ALA A 275 13.49 30.03 -5.50
CA ALA A 275 13.36 28.68 -6.04
C ALA A 275 13.04 28.66 -7.55
N GLY A 276 12.43 29.73 -8.09
CA GLY A 276 12.24 29.92 -9.53
C GLY A 276 13.56 30.17 -10.26
N LEU A 277 14.42 31.04 -9.71
CA LEU A 277 15.70 31.43 -10.31
C LEU A 277 16.67 30.26 -10.45
N THR A 278 16.67 29.33 -9.48
CA THR A 278 17.52 28.12 -9.55
C THR A 278 17.17 27.19 -10.72
N LYS A 279 15.94 27.22 -11.24
CA LYS A 279 15.54 26.36 -12.37
C LYS A 279 16.01 26.93 -13.71
N SER A 280 16.06 28.25 -13.83
CA SER A 280 16.51 28.96 -15.03
C SER A 280 18.03 28.95 -15.19
N SER A 281 18.79 29.10 -14.11
CA SER A 281 20.27 29.12 -14.16
C SER A 281 20.92 27.76 -14.50
N LEU A 282 20.16 26.67 -14.41
CA LEU A 282 20.61 25.31 -14.72
C LEU A 282 20.28 24.86 -16.15
N SER A 283 19.55 25.67 -16.94
CA SER A 283 19.19 25.34 -18.34
C SER A 283 20.06 26.05 -19.38
N THR A 284 21.07 26.80 -18.95
CA THR A 284 22.15 27.38 -19.77
C THR A 284 23.41 26.57 -19.65
#